data_AF-A8AB62-F1
#
_entry.id   AF-A8AB62-F1
#
_cell.length_a   1.000
_cell.length_b   1.000
_cell.length_c   1.000
_cell.angle_alpha   90.00
_cell.angle_beta   90.00
_cell.angle_gamma   90.00
#
_symmetry.space_group_name_H-M   'P 1'
#
loop_
_entity.id
_entity.type
_entity.pdbx_description
1 polymer ?
#
loop_
_entity_poly.entity_id
_entity_poly.type
_entity_poly.pdbx_seq_one_letter_code
_entity_poly.pdbx_strand_id
1 'polypeptide(L)'
;MPKDFLRQIVNPTLLEFEIPVQILTEIRKKLELAENKYNFSAFGGDPKNLVKFFQSPLWKEVVELFDAAGARAALIKILEKTKEAYKDDEEIVKAVERALEELKKGGEVEKVTNVLDMVKKAVEEVVGDFAEVKLSEDKVIVEGDRFEAKVEEHGGKYSVRLEVRGVFEASSLEEIKGLLKEAKELASKLVPP
;
A
#
# COMPACT_ATOMS: atom_id res chain seq x y z
N MET A 1 25.89 4.31 27.82
CA MET A 1 25.72 4.97 26.50
C MET A 1 24.55 4.31 25.80
N PRO A 2 23.63 5.09 25.21
CA PRO A 2 22.55 4.54 24.41
C PRO A 2 23.13 3.73 23.24
N LYS A 3 22.51 2.59 22.91
CA LYS A 3 22.89 1.81 21.72
C LYS A 3 22.56 2.61 20.46
N ASP A 4 23.32 2.38 19.39
CA ASP A 4 23.03 2.99 18.09
C ASP A 4 21.90 2.24 17.38
N PHE A 5 20.85 2.95 16.99
CA PHE A 5 19.65 2.35 16.40
C PHE A 5 19.97 1.57 15.11
N LEU A 6 20.70 2.17 14.17
CA LEU A 6 20.99 1.48 12.90
C LEU A 6 22.04 0.38 13.07
N ARG A 7 23.19 0.73 13.64
CA ARG A 7 24.37 -0.16 13.63
C ARG A 7 24.23 -1.32 14.61
N GLN A 8 23.56 -1.10 15.75
CA GLN A 8 23.52 -2.07 16.84
C GLN A 8 22.15 -2.72 17.05
N ILE A 9 21.08 -2.19 16.45
CA ILE A 9 19.73 -2.77 16.57
C ILE A 9 19.23 -3.24 15.21
N VAL A 10 19.09 -2.35 14.23
CA VAL A 10 18.53 -2.68 12.91
C VAL A 10 19.41 -3.70 12.19
N ASN A 11 20.69 -3.38 11.97
CA ASN A 11 21.56 -4.20 11.12
C ASN A 11 21.71 -5.65 11.63
N PRO A 12 21.98 -5.90 12.92
CA PRO A 12 22.03 -7.26 13.44
C PRO A 12 20.68 -7.98 13.32
N THR A 13 19.58 -7.28 13.56
CA THR A 13 18.24 -7.89 13.50
C THR A 13 17.85 -8.28 12.09
N LEU A 14 18.16 -7.45 11.09
CA LEU A 14 17.87 -7.78 9.69
C LEU A 14 18.62 -9.03 9.21
N LEU A 15 19.79 -9.35 9.78
CA LEU A 15 20.54 -10.55 9.46
C LEU A 15 19.92 -11.84 10.03
N GLU A 16 19.01 -11.72 10.99
CA GLU A 16 18.27 -12.87 11.56
C GLU A 16 17.11 -13.34 10.65
N PHE A 17 16.81 -12.59 9.58
CA PHE A 17 15.71 -12.88 8.64
C PHE A 17 16.25 -13.17 7.24
N GLU A 18 15.60 -14.09 6.53
CA GLU A 18 15.90 -14.42 5.14
C GLU A 18 15.31 -13.39 4.16
N ILE A 19 15.81 -12.15 4.22
CA ILE A 19 15.38 -11.05 3.34
C ILE A 19 16.33 -10.97 2.13
N PRO A 20 15.83 -10.86 0.88
CA PRO A 20 16.67 -10.67 -0.29
C PRO A 20 17.63 -9.48 -0.15
N VAL A 21 18.89 -9.64 -0.60
CA VAL A 21 19.96 -8.65 -0.45
C VAL A 21 19.58 -7.28 -1.05
N GLN A 22 18.84 -7.27 -2.15
CA GLN A 22 18.36 -6.05 -2.80
C GLN A 22 17.43 -5.27 -1.88
N ILE A 23 16.46 -5.95 -1.28
CA ILE A 23 15.49 -5.38 -0.34
C ILE A 23 16.17 -4.92 0.96
N LEU A 24 17.12 -5.71 1.49
CA LEU A 24 17.93 -5.29 2.63
C LEU A 24 18.69 -3.98 2.36
N THR A 25 19.19 -3.83 1.13
CA THR A 25 19.89 -2.61 0.71
C THR A 25 18.96 -1.40 0.68
N GLU A 26 17.74 -1.57 0.19
CA GLU A 26 16.73 -0.51 0.15
C GLU A 26 16.28 -0.09 1.56
N ILE A 27 15.99 -1.07 2.42
CA ILE A 27 15.65 -0.84 3.83
C ILE A 27 16.74 -0.04 4.54
N ARG A 28 18.01 -0.47 4.38
CA ARG A 28 19.15 0.23 4.98
C ARG A 28 19.27 1.67 4.48
N LYS A 29 19.19 1.89 3.17
CA LYS A 29 19.24 3.24 2.58
C LYS A 29 18.12 4.13 3.13
N LYS A 30 16.90 3.59 3.25
CA LYS A 30 15.75 4.35 3.76
C LYS A 30 15.96 4.76 5.22
N LEU A 31 16.46 3.84 6.04
CA LEU A 31 16.73 4.08 7.44
C LEU A 31 17.96 4.99 7.68
N GLU A 32 18.98 4.92 6.83
CA GLU A 32 20.10 5.87 6.82
C GLU A 32 19.64 7.29 6.48
N LEU A 33 18.75 7.45 5.49
CA LEU A 33 18.13 8.74 5.19
C LEU A 33 17.35 9.28 6.40
N ALA A 34 16.67 8.40 7.14
CA ALA A 34 15.97 8.79 8.36
C ALA A 34 16.94 9.21 9.47
N GLU A 35 18.02 8.45 9.72
CA GLU A 35 19.05 8.79 10.71
C GLU A 35 19.65 10.16 10.41
N ASN A 36 19.98 10.43 9.15
CA ASN A 36 20.53 11.72 8.73
C ASN A 36 19.52 12.87 8.87
N LYS A 37 18.25 12.65 8.50
CA LYS A 37 17.21 13.68 8.53
C LYS A 37 16.80 14.06 9.96
N TYR A 38 16.69 13.07 10.84
CA TYR A 38 16.24 13.27 12.22
C TYR A 38 17.39 13.34 13.23
N ASN A 39 18.63 13.06 12.80
CA ASN A 39 19.85 13.11 13.60
C ASN A 39 19.75 12.31 14.91
N PHE A 40 19.31 11.06 14.83
CA PHE A 40 19.16 10.16 15.99
C PHE A 40 20.32 9.18 16.19
N SER A 41 21.41 9.34 15.45
CA SER A 41 22.63 8.54 15.62
C SER A 41 23.18 8.67 17.04
N ALA A 42 23.67 7.56 17.61
CA ALA A 42 24.39 7.62 18.89
C ALA A 42 25.80 8.21 18.74
N PHE A 43 26.30 8.34 17.51
CA PHE A 43 27.61 8.88 17.16
C PHE A 43 27.49 10.31 16.61
N GLY A 44 27.24 11.26 17.50
CA GLY A 44 27.17 12.70 17.15
C GLY A 44 25.77 13.24 16.88
N GLY A 45 24.73 12.43 17.10
CA GLY A 45 23.33 12.86 17.11
C GLY A 45 22.72 12.81 18.52
N ASP A 46 21.39 12.83 18.57
CA ASP A 46 20.62 12.65 19.80
C ASP A 46 19.58 11.53 19.61
N PRO A 47 19.78 10.36 20.24
CA PRO A 47 18.86 9.23 20.15
C PRO A 47 17.41 9.54 20.54
N LYS A 48 17.14 10.59 21.33
CA LYS A 48 15.76 11.04 21.61
C LYS A 48 15.01 11.46 20.36
N ASN A 49 15.70 11.86 19.30
CA ASN A 49 15.06 12.17 18.02
C ASN A 49 14.42 10.95 17.34
N LEU A 50 14.62 9.71 17.84
CA LEU A 50 13.83 8.55 17.43
C LEU A 50 12.33 8.79 17.63
N VAL A 51 11.93 9.51 18.68
CA VAL A 51 10.53 9.87 18.93
C VAL A 51 9.96 10.67 17.76
N LYS A 52 10.72 11.65 17.25
CA LYS A 52 10.33 12.46 16.10
C LYS A 52 10.27 11.64 14.82
N PHE A 53 11.22 10.71 14.65
CA PHE A 53 11.23 9.80 13.52
C PHE A 53 9.97 8.91 13.51
N PHE A 54 9.63 8.23 14.60
CA PHE A 54 8.43 7.36 14.67
C PHE A 54 7.11 8.12 14.45
N GLN A 55 7.07 9.42 14.74
CA GLN A 55 5.88 10.27 14.48
C GLN A 55 5.86 10.88 13.08
N SER A 56 6.89 10.65 12.27
CA SER A 56 7.05 11.32 10.99
C SER A 56 6.39 10.59 9.83
N PRO A 57 6.11 11.28 8.71
CA PRO A 57 5.71 10.63 7.47
C PRO A 57 6.74 9.61 6.97
N LEU A 58 8.04 9.85 7.22
CA LEU A 58 9.11 8.95 6.79
C LEU A 58 9.04 7.58 7.50
N TRP A 59 8.52 7.54 8.74
CA TRP A 59 8.28 6.27 9.42
C TRP A 59 7.21 5.44 8.71
N LYS A 60 6.13 6.06 8.22
CA LYS A 60 5.10 5.36 7.44
C LYS A 60 5.69 4.75 6.17
N GLU A 61 6.53 5.49 5.46
CA GLU A 61 7.23 4.98 4.28
C GLU A 61 8.17 3.80 4.61
N VAL A 62 8.76 3.78 5.81
CA VAL A 62 9.56 2.63 6.28
C VAL A 62 8.66 1.43 6.55
N VAL A 63 7.53 1.63 7.24
CA VAL A 63 6.56 0.55 7.50
C VAL A 63 6.08 -0.07 6.18
N GLU A 64 5.67 0.77 5.22
CA GLU A 64 5.22 0.33 3.89
C GLU A 64 6.29 -0.46 3.13
N LEU A 65 7.56 -0.03 3.21
CA LEU A 65 8.68 -0.75 2.61
C LEU A 65 8.87 -2.15 3.23
N PHE A 66 8.77 -2.26 4.56
CA PHE A 66 8.86 -3.56 5.25
C PHE A 66 7.65 -4.46 4.94
N ASP A 67 6.46 -3.90 4.78
CA ASP A 67 5.25 -4.64 4.40
C ASP A 67 5.34 -5.15 2.96
N ALA A 68 5.71 -4.30 2.01
CA ALA A 68 5.91 -4.67 0.61
C ALA A 68 6.99 -5.76 0.44
N ALA A 69 7.98 -5.77 1.34
CA ALA A 69 9.04 -6.76 1.40
C ALA A 69 8.63 -8.09 2.06
N GLY A 70 7.42 -8.21 2.62
CA GLY A 70 7.04 -9.35 3.46
C GLY A 70 7.86 -9.47 4.75
N ALA A 71 8.53 -8.39 5.16
CA ALA A 71 9.50 -8.35 6.26
C ALA A 71 8.93 -7.73 7.56
N ARG A 72 7.61 -7.61 7.69
CA ARG A 72 6.94 -7.00 8.87
C ARG A 72 7.42 -7.60 10.20
N ALA A 73 7.65 -8.91 10.24
CA ALA A 73 8.19 -9.59 11.42
C ALA A 73 9.56 -9.04 11.86
N ALA A 74 10.41 -8.68 10.89
CA ALA A 74 11.70 -8.05 11.17
C ALA A 74 11.55 -6.65 11.76
N LEU A 75 10.60 -5.85 11.24
CA LEU A 75 10.32 -4.51 11.79
C LEU A 75 9.81 -4.57 13.23
N ILE A 76 8.90 -5.50 13.52
CA ILE A 76 8.42 -5.75 14.89
C ILE A 76 9.60 -6.13 15.79
N LYS A 77 10.47 -7.03 15.33
CA LYS A 77 11.64 -7.46 16.11
C LYS A 77 12.63 -6.32 16.36
N ILE A 78 12.83 -5.45 15.38
CA ILE A 78 13.64 -4.23 15.52
C ILE A 78 13.06 -3.37 16.65
N LEU A 79 11.76 -3.07 16.62
CA LEU A 79 11.11 -2.25 17.63
C LEU A 79 11.15 -2.89 19.02
N GLU A 80 10.97 -4.20 19.15
CA GLU A 80 11.13 -4.91 20.42
C GLU A 80 12.54 -4.73 21.00
N LYS A 81 13.58 -4.92 20.18
CA LYS A 81 14.97 -4.71 20.58
C LYS A 81 15.27 -3.23 20.87
N THR A 82 14.63 -2.30 20.16
CA THR A 82 14.70 -0.86 20.46
C THR A 82 14.12 -0.57 21.83
N LYS A 83 12.92 -1.06 22.14
CA LYS A 83 12.30 -0.89 23.46
C LYS A 83 13.21 -1.39 24.59
N GLU A 84 13.83 -2.56 24.40
CA GLU A 84 14.77 -3.11 25.39
C GLU A 84 16.04 -2.25 25.53
N ALA A 85 16.61 -1.80 24.41
CA ALA A 85 17.83 -1.01 24.39
C ALA A 85 17.68 0.39 25.02
N TYR A 86 16.48 0.96 24.98
CA TYR A 86 16.15 2.28 25.51
C TYR A 86 15.20 2.22 26.71
N LYS A 87 15.15 1.10 27.44
CA LYS A 87 14.22 0.89 28.57
C LYS A 87 14.24 1.97 29.66
N ASP A 88 15.36 2.67 29.81
CA ASP A 88 15.56 3.72 30.80
C ASP A 88 15.11 5.11 30.31
N ASP A 89 14.68 5.23 29.04
CA ASP A 89 14.13 6.45 28.45
C ASP A 89 12.63 6.28 28.14
N GLU A 90 11.79 6.79 29.05
CA GLU A 90 10.34 6.64 28.94
C GLU A 90 9.74 7.23 27.66
N GLU A 91 10.32 8.30 27.10
CA GLU A 91 9.78 8.96 25.91
C GLU A 91 9.97 8.06 24.69
N ILE A 92 11.18 7.49 24.55
CA ILE A 92 11.49 6.55 23.48
C ILE A 92 10.66 5.28 23.63
N VAL A 93 10.55 4.72 24.85
CA VAL A 93 9.75 3.52 25.11
C VAL A 93 8.29 3.73 24.71
N LYS A 94 7.66 4.83 25.12
CA LYS A 94 6.27 5.14 24.75
C LYS A 94 6.10 5.31 23.24
N ALA A 95 7.07 5.93 22.56
CA ALA A 95 7.02 6.09 21.11
C ALA A 95 7.12 4.73 20.39
N VAL A 96 8.02 3.85 20.85
CA VAL A 96 8.18 2.49 20.31
C VAL A 96 6.95 1.62 20.59
N GLU A 97 6.33 1.73 21.77
CA GLU A 97 5.10 1.02 22.11
C GLU A 97 3.94 1.43 21.20
N ARG A 98 3.78 2.72 20.94
CA ARG A 98 2.79 3.21 19.96
C ARG A 98 3.07 2.66 18.58
N ALA A 99 4.32 2.70 18.12
CA ALA A 99 4.69 2.14 16.81
C ALA A 99 4.43 0.62 16.75
N LEU A 100 4.72 -0.13 17.80
CA LEU A 100 4.41 -1.55 17.91
C LEU A 100 2.89 -1.81 17.92
N GLU A 101 2.12 -0.99 18.64
CA GLU A 101 0.67 -1.06 18.64
C GLU A 101 0.11 -0.76 17.26
N GLU A 102 0.59 0.26 16.55
CA GLU A 102 0.19 0.56 15.17
C GLU A 102 0.50 -0.61 14.24
N LEU A 103 1.66 -1.26 14.40
CA LEU A 103 2.00 -2.45 13.62
C LEU A 103 1.17 -3.69 13.98
N LYS A 104 0.69 -3.81 15.23
CA LYS A 104 -0.15 -4.93 15.67
C LYS A 104 -1.62 -4.70 15.35
N LYS A 105 -2.12 -3.48 15.56
CA LYS A 105 -3.43 -2.98 15.13
C LYS A 105 -3.53 -2.90 13.62
N GLY A 106 -2.43 -2.87 12.89
CA GLY A 106 -2.41 -3.07 11.44
C GLY A 106 -2.85 -4.46 10.96
N GLY A 107 -3.31 -5.35 11.86
CA GLY A 107 -4.16 -6.51 11.52
C GLY A 107 -5.68 -6.20 11.52
N GLU A 108 -6.11 -5.09 12.14
CA GLU A 108 -7.48 -4.58 12.18
C GLU A 108 -7.46 -3.04 12.02
N VAL A 109 -7.45 -2.60 10.76
CA VAL A 109 -8.01 -1.34 10.25
C VAL A 109 -7.62 -0.05 11.01
N GLU A 110 -6.58 0.62 10.52
CA GLU A 110 -6.60 2.09 10.42
C GLU A 110 -5.91 2.55 9.14
N LYS A 111 -6.65 3.35 8.38
CA LYS A 111 -6.48 3.66 6.97
C LYS A 111 -5.21 4.48 6.66
N VAL A 112 -4.24 3.86 6.00
CA VAL A 112 -3.80 4.46 4.72
C VAL A 112 -5.08 4.50 3.88
N THR A 113 -5.45 5.65 3.33
CA THR A 113 -6.46 5.68 2.26
C THR A 113 -6.01 4.68 1.22
N ASN A 114 -6.58 3.47 1.28
CA ASN A 114 -6.27 2.40 0.36
C ASN A 114 -6.59 3.02 -1.00
N VAL A 115 -5.61 3.07 -1.90
CA VAL A 115 -5.85 3.65 -3.23
C VAL A 115 -7.08 3.00 -3.85
N LEU A 116 -7.32 1.71 -3.55
CA LEU A 116 -8.54 0.98 -3.87
C LEU A 116 -9.81 1.53 -3.21
N ASP A 117 -9.80 2.02 -1.97
CA ASP A 117 -10.96 2.70 -1.35
C ASP A 117 -11.26 4.05 -2.03
N MET A 118 -10.21 4.79 -2.43
CA MET A 118 -10.38 6.04 -3.17
C MET A 118 -10.93 5.77 -4.57
N VAL A 119 -10.38 4.76 -5.26
CA VAL A 119 -10.87 4.29 -6.57
C VAL A 119 -12.31 3.79 -6.44
N LYS A 120 -12.62 3.00 -5.40
CA LYS A 120 -13.98 2.50 -5.15
C LYS A 120 -14.97 3.65 -5.01
N LYS A 121 -14.66 4.66 -4.19
CA LYS A 121 -15.52 5.85 -4.02
C LYS A 121 -15.70 6.60 -5.34
N ALA A 122 -14.63 6.84 -6.08
CA ALA A 122 -14.70 7.52 -7.38
C ALA A 122 -15.52 6.73 -8.41
N VAL A 123 -15.43 5.39 -8.38
CA VAL A 123 -16.25 4.51 -9.22
C VAL A 123 -17.71 4.54 -8.76
N GLU A 124 -17.99 4.42 -7.47
CA GLU A 124 -19.34 4.51 -6.87
C GLU A 124 -20.04 5.82 -7.22
N GLU A 125 -19.34 6.96 -7.22
CA GLU A 125 -19.90 8.26 -7.64
C GLU A 125 -20.39 8.28 -9.10
N VAL A 126 -19.84 7.42 -9.96
CA VAL A 126 -20.18 7.37 -11.39
C VAL A 126 -21.23 6.31 -11.70
N VAL A 127 -21.15 5.14 -11.07
CA VAL A 127 -21.97 3.97 -11.44
C VAL A 127 -22.89 3.47 -10.32
N GLY A 128 -22.82 4.04 -9.12
CA GLY A 128 -23.52 3.53 -7.94
C GLY A 128 -25.05 3.51 -8.05
N ASP A 129 -25.61 4.31 -8.95
CA ASP A 129 -27.06 4.34 -9.21
C ASP A 129 -27.58 3.12 -9.99
N PHE A 130 -26.69 2.36 -10.66
CA PHE A 130 -27.09 1.28 -11.58
C PHE A 130 -26.15 0.07 -11.59
N ALA A 131 -25.15 0.01 -10.71
CA ALA A 131 -24.26 -1.13 -10.56
C ALA A 131 -23.75 -1.28 -9.13
N GLU A 132 -23.46 -2.52 -8.73
CA GLU A 132 -22.85 -2.84 -7.45
C GLU A 132 -21.32 -2.72 -7.55
N VAL A 133 -20.69 -2.04 -6.59
CA VAL A 133 -19.23 -1.84 -6.57
C VAL A 133 -18.61 -2.59 -5.39
N LYS A 134 -17.75 -3.56 -5.71
CA LYS A 134 -17.09 -4.46 -4.75
C LYS A 134 -15.59 -4.22 -4.74
N LEU A 135 -14.99 -4.45 -3.58
CA LEU A 135 -13.53 -4.54 -3.42
C LEU A 135 -13.13 -6.01 -3.36
N SER A 136 -12.09 -6.38 -4.09
CA SER A 136 -11.51 -7.73 -4.06
C SER A 136 -10.00 -7.63 -4.13
N GLU A 137 -9.29 -8.03 -3.06
CA GLU A 137 -7.82 -8.09 -2.89
C GLU A 137 -7.02 -6.91 -3.47
N ASP A 138 -6.91 -6.80 -4.79
CA ASP A 138 -6.11 -5.85 -5.57
C ASP A 138 -6.92 -5.00 -6.58
N LYS A 139 -8.25 -5.12 -6.61
CA LYS A 139 -9.09 -4.49 -7.65
C LYS A 139 -10.45 -4.04 -7.17
N VAL A 140 -11.01 -3.08 -7.90
CA VAL A 140 -12.42 -2.67 -7.81
C VAL A 140 -13.20 -3.37 -8.91
N ILE A 141 -14.26 -4.08 -8.51
CA ILE A 141 -15.15 -4.81 -9.41
C ILE A 141 -16.49 -4.08 -9.44
N VAL A 142 -17.01 -3.82 -10.64
CA VAL A 142 -18.32 -3.25 -10.87
C VAL A 142 -19.18 -4.30 -11.56
N GLU A 143 -20.33 -4.60 -10.97
CA GLU A 143 -21.31 -5.55 -11.50
C GLU A 143 -22.62 -4.82 -11.75
N GLY A 144 -22.96 -4.60 -13.03
CA GLY A 144 -24.24 -4.08 -13.46
C GLY A 144 -24.99 -5.10 -14.32
N ASP A 145 -26.30 -4.90 -14.49
CA ASP A 145 -27.16 -5.84 -15.25
C ASP A 145 -26.71 -6.05 -16.70
N ARG A 146 -26.08 -5.04 -17.29
CA ARG A 146 -25.69 -5.01 -18.72
C ARG A 146 -24.21 -4.76 -18.94
N PHE A 147 -23.40 -4.70 -17.89
CA PHE A 147 -21.96 -4.51 -18.01
C PHE A 147 -21.22 -4.94 -16.75
N GLU A 148 -19.95 -5.27 -16.91
CA GLU A 148 -19.02 -5.56 -15.84
C GLU A 148 -17.77 -4.70 -16.05
N ALA A 149 -17.22 -4.12 -14.98
CA ALA A 149 -15.95 -3.41 -15.06
C ALA A 149 -14.99 -3.89 -13.98
N LYS A 150 -13.69 -3.90 -14.31
CA LYS A 150 -12.61 -4.19 -13.38
C LYS A 150 -11.59 -3.08 -13.46
N VAL A 151 -11.26 -2.49 -12.32
CA VAL A 151 -10.24 -1.44 -12.19
C VAL A 151 -9.11 -1.96 -11.33
N GLU A 152 -7.90 -1.96 -11.88
CA GLU A 152 -6.69 -2.38 -11.18
C GLU A 152 -5.69 -1.23 -11.14
N GLU A 153 -4.96 -1.12 -10.04
CA GLU A 153 -3.91 -0.12 -9.85
C GLU A 153 -2.53 -0.79 -9.91
N HIS A 154 -1.64 -0.21 -10.72
CA HIS A 154 -0.32 -0.75 -11.00
C HIS A 154 0.72 0.38 -10.93
N GLY A 155 1.15 0.74 -9.71
CA GLY A 155 2.28 1.66 -9.49
C GLY A 155 2.06 3.09 -10.02
N GLY A 156 0.89 3.66 -9.74
CA GLY A 156 0.44 5.00 -10.14
C GLY A 156 -0.31 5.04 -11.47
N LYS A 157 -0.55 3.89 -12.11
CA LYS A 157 -1.36 3.75 -13.34
C LYS A 157 -2.59 2.91 -13.07
N TYR A 158 -3.67 3.22 -13.75
CA TYR A 158 -4.93 2.47 -13.64
C TYR A 158 -5.22 1.73 -14.94
N SER A 159 -5.53 0.44 -14.84
CA SER A 159 -6.10 -0.33 -15.94
C SER A 159 -7.61 -0.46 -15.70
N VAL A 160 -8.40 -0.21 -16.74
CA VAL A 160 -9.85 -0.39 -16.69
C VAL A 160 -10.22 -1.39 -17.77
N ARG A 161 -10.79 -2.52 -17.36
CA ARG A 161 -11.40 -3.50 -18.25
C ARG A 161 -12.91 -3.34 -18.17
N LEU A 162 -13.55 -3.06 -19.29
CA LEU A 162 -15.00 -2.93 -19.40
C LEU A 162 -15.54 -4.02 -20.34
N GLU A 163 -16.58 -4.71 -19.89
CA GLU A 163 -17.34 -5.68 -20.67
C GLU A 163 -18.80 -5.23 -20.71
N VAL A 164 -19.36 -5.04 -21.89
CA VAL A 164 -20.77 -4.66 -22.06
C VAL A 164 -21.51 -5.83 -22.70
N ARG A 165 -22.64 -6.22 -22.09
CA ARG A 165 -23.47 -7.35 -22.52
C ARG A 165 -24.82 -6.85 -23.05
N GLY A 166 -25.24 -7.39 -24.17
CA GLY A 166 -26.55 -7.11 -24.77
C GLY A 166 -27.02 -8.29 -25.60
N VAL A 167 -28.30 -8.64 -25.47
CA VAL A 167 -28.96 -9.62 -26.33
C VAL A 167 -30.03 -8.89 -27.12
N PHE A 168 -30.00 -9.06 -28.44
CA PHE A 168 -30.93 -8.43 -29.37
C PHE A 168 -31.58 -9.52 -30.21
N GLU A 169 -32.89 -9.40 -30.39
CA GLU A 169 -33.64 -10.22 -31.34
C GLU A 169 -33.74 -9.45 -32.66
N ALA A 170 -33.49 -10.16 -33.77
CA ALA A 170 -33.61 -9.60 -35.11
C ALA A 170 -34.52 -10.49 -35.95
N SER A 171 -35.43 -9.84 -36.67
CA SER A 171 -36.41 -10.49 -37.55
C SER A 171 -35.96 -10.50 -39.01
N SER A 172 -34.89 -9.76 -39.34
CA SER A 172 -34.35 -9.67 -40.69
C SER A 172 -32.82 -9.59 -40.74
N LEU A 173 -32.26 -9.92 -41.91
CA LEU A 173 -30.81 -9.88 -42.13
C LEU A 173 -30.25 -8.45 -42.19
N GLU A 174 -31.10 -7.45 -42.51
CA GLU A 174 -30.72 -6.03 -42.43
C GLU A 174 -30.60 -5.56 -40.98
N GLU A 175 -31.52 -5.99 -40.10
CA GLU A 175 -31.44 -5.71 -38.67
C GLU A 175 -30.16 -6.29 -38.04
N ILE A 176 -29.80 -7.54 -38.39
CA ILE A 176 -28.54 -8.16 -37.91
C ILE A 176 -27.32 -7.32 -38.32
N LYS A 177 -27.27 -6.86 -39.58
CA LYS A 177 -26.16 -6.04 -40.07
C LYS A 177 -26.10 -4.68 -39.36
N GLY A 178 -27.25 -4.08 -39.08
CA GLY A 178 -27.35 -2.86 -38.28
C GLY A 178 -26.74 -3.05 -36.89
N LEU A 179 -27.19 -4.08 -36.16
CA LEU A 179 -26.72 -4.39 -34.82
C LEU A 179 -25.21 -4.64 -34.75
N LEU A 180 -24.65 -5.39 -35.70
CA LEU A 180 -23.20 -5.65 -35.75
C LEU A 180 -22.39 -4.40 -36.07
N LYS A 181 -22.93 -3.47 -36.87
CA LYS A 181 -22.27 -2.20 -37.18
C LYS A 181 -22.24 -1.29 -35.94
N GLU A 182 -23.34 -1.21 -35.21
CA GLU A 182 -23.42 -0.47 -33.94
C GLU A 182 -22.46 -1.05 -32.90
N ALA A 183 -22.41 -2.38 -32.76
CA ALA A 183 -21.46 -3.05 -31.86
C ALA A 183 -20.01 -2.73 -32.23
N LYS A 184 -19.67 -2.70 -33.53
CA LYS A 184 -18.33 -2.33 -34.02
C LYS A 184 -18.01 -0.87 -33.69
N GLU A 185 -18.95 0.05 -33.88
CA GLU A 185 -18.75 1.47 -33.54
C GLU A 185 -18.53 1.67 -32.04
N LEU A 186 -19.30 0.98 -31.19
CA LEU A 186 -19.10 0.98 -29.75
C LEU A 186 -17.72 0.43 -29.36
N ALA A 187 -17.32 -0.70 -29.93
CA ALA A 187 -16.00 -1.28 -29.68
C ALA A 187 -14.85 -0.35 -30.10
N SER A 188 -15.00 0.37 -31.21
CA SER A 188 -13.98 1.31 -31.70
C SER A 188 -13.75 2.51 -30.76
N LYS A 189 -14.76 2.88 -29.95
CA LYS A 189 -14.63 3.95 -28.94
C LYS A 189 -13.91 3.46 -27.67
N LEU A 190 -13.80 2.15 -27.47
CA LEU A 190 -13.21 1.53 -26.29
C LEU A 190 -11.76 1.09 -26.49
N VAL A 191 -11.25 1.10 -27.73
CA VAL A 191 -9.84 0.81 -28.04
C VAL A 191 -9.11 2.14 -28.19
N PRO A 192 -8.06 2.43 -27.39
CA PRO A 192 -7.28 3.66 -27.55
C PRO A 192 -6.57 3.67 -28.92
N PRO A 193 -6.27 4.86 -29.49
CA PRO A 193 -5.50 4.98 -30.73
C PRO A 193 -4.09 4.39 -30.62
#